data_AF-A0A4U1AJS8-F1
#
_entry.id   AF-A0A4U1AJS8-F1
#
_cell.length_a   1.000
_cell.length_b   1.000
_cell.length_c   1.000
_cell.angle_alpha   90.00
_cell.angle_beta   90.00
_cell.angle_gamma   90.00
#
_symmetry.space_group_name_H-M   'P 1'
#
loop_
_entity.id
_entity.type
_entity.pdbx_description
1 polymer ?
#
loop_
_entity_poly.entity_id
_entity_poly.type
_entity_poly.pdbx_seq_one_letter_code
_entity_poly.pdbx_strand_id
1 'polypeptide(L)'
;MIDLIKKAILTGVGIAALTKDKVEDLAKELIDKGKISEQEGEKLVQEMLNRAEESRESLKSQTESLVKSTIAKMHLVQIEDFEQLKAEVEQLRAEIAALPKVDKKAKQ
;
A
#
# COMPACT_ATOMS: atom_id res chain seq x y z
N MET A 1 -23.03 -15.83 -18.78
CA MET A 1 -22.49 -15.20 -20.01
C MET A 1 -21.60 -14.02 -19.64
N ILE A 2 -22.10 -13.04 -18.89
CA ILE A 2 -21.31 -11.87 -18.44
C ILE A 2 -20.01 -12.24 -17.70
N ASP A 3 -20.02 -13.24 -16.82
CA ASP A 3 -18.79 -13.66 -16.13
C ASP A 3 -17.68 -14.16 -17.06
N LEU A 4 -18.02 -14.79 -18.18
CA LEU A 4 -17.03 -15.19 -19.18
C LEU A 4 -16.42 -13.97 -19.86
N ILE A 5 -17.24 -12.95 -20.15
CA ILE A 5 -16.77 -11.69 -20.73
C ILE A 5 -15.86 -10.97 -19.73
N LYS A 6 -16.26 -10.87 -18.47
CA LYS A 6 -15.43 -10.33 -17.38
C LYS A 6 -14.07 -11.02 -17.32
N LYS A 7 -14.06 -12.36 -17.31
CA LYS A 7 -12.82 -13.15 -17.30
C LYS A 7 -11.98 -12.95 -18.55
N ALA A 8 -12.60 -12.87 -19.73
CA ALA A 8 -11.91 -12.61 -20.98
C ALA A 8 -11.26 -11.22 -20.99
N ILE A 9 -11.96 -10.19 -20.51
CA ILE A 9 -11.42 -8.83 -20.35
C ILE A 9 -10.24 -8.85 -19.38
N LEU A 10 -10.41 -9.46 -18.20
CA LEU A 10 -9.35 -9.58 -17.19
C LEU A 10 -8.12 -10.33 -17.71
N THR A 11 -8.31 -11.32 -18.58
CA THR A 11 -7.22 -12.12 -19.16
C THR A 11 -6.56 -11.41 -20.34
N GLY A 12 -7.34 -10.74 -21.19
CA GLY A 12 -6.86 -10.10 -22.42
C GLY A 12 -6.26 -8.72 -22.19
N VAL A 13 -6.91 -7.89 -21.36
CA VAL A 13 -6.46 -6.53 -21.03
C VAL A 13 -5.56 -6.54 -19.80
N GLY A 14 -5.85 -7.42 -18.83
CA GLY A 14 -5.18 -7.42 -17.53
C GLY A 14 -5.74 -6.35 -16.58
N ILE A 15 -5.63 -6.62 -15.28
CA ILE A 15 -6.13 -5.71 -14.22
C ILE A 15 -5.33 -4.40 -14.17
N ALA A 16 -4.04 -4.44 -14.49
CA ALA A 16 -3.18 -3.27 -14.43
C ALA A 16 -3.48 -2.23 -15.53
N ALA A 17 -3.88 -2.69 -16.72
CA ALA A 17 -4.20 -1.83 -17.87
C ALA A 17 -5.71 -1.51 -17.99
N LEU A 18 -6.50 -1.95 -17.01
CA LEU A 18 -7.93 -1.73 -16.94
C LEU A 18 -8.20 -0.25 -16.58
N THR A 19 -8.75 0.51 -17.52
CA THR A 19 -9.15 1.92 -17.37
C THR A 19 -10.65 2.07 -17.62
N LYS A 20 -11.25 3.13 -17.06
CA LYS A 20 -12.68 3.44 -17.21
C LYS A 20 -13.09 3.49 -18.67
N ASP A 21 -12.39 4.30 -19.47
CA ASP A 21 -12.68 4.47 -20.90
C ASP A 21 -12.66 3.14 -21.66
N LYS A 22 -11.69 2.26 -21.37
CA LYS A 22 -11.58 0.95 -22.03
C LYS A 22 -12.73 0.02 -21.69
N VAL A 23 -13.22 0.03 -20.45
CA VAL A 23 -14.36 -0.80 -20.07
C VAL A 23 -15.65 -0.23 -20.60
N GLU A 24 -15.79 1.09 -20.63
CA GLU A 24 -16.96 1.76 -21.22
C GLU A 24 -17.08 1.48 -22.72
N ASP A 25 -15.96 1.55 -23.46
CA ASP A 25 -15.91 1.20 -24.88
C ASP A 25 -16.32 -0.25 -25.13
N LEU A 26 -15.77 -1.19 -24.33
CA LEU A 26 -16.11 -2.61 -24.43
C LEU A 26 -17.57 -2.88 -24.06
N ALA A 27 -18.09 -2.21 -23.03
CA ALA A 27 -19.49 -2.34 -22.63
C ALA A 27 -20.42 -1.84 -23.74
N LYS A 28 -20.13 -0.68 -24.34
CA LYS A 28 -20.88 -0.16 -25.50
C LYS A 28 -20.85 -1.12 -26.68
N GLU A 29 -19.68 -1.64 -27.04
CA GLU A 29 -19.56 -2.58 -28.16
C GLU A 29 -20.38 -3.86 -27.94
N LEU A 30 -20.48 -4.32 -26.69
CA LEU A 30 -21.30 -5.48 -26.33
C LEU A 30 -22.81 -5.17 -26.35
N ILE A 31 -23.21 -3.96 -25.97
CA ILE A 31 -24.60 -3.48 -26.07
C ILE A 31 -25.00 -3.36 -27.54
N ASP A 32 -24.17 -2.71 -28.36
CA ASP A 32 -24.42 -2.49 -29.80
C ASP A 32 -24.54 -3.82 -30.56
N LYS A 33 -23.76 -4.83 -30.16
CA LYS A 33 -23.83 -6.19 -30.72
C LYS A 33 -24.99 -7.03 -30.15
N GLY A 34 -25.82 -6.46 -29.27
CA GLY A 34 -26.93 -7.14 -28.60
C GLY A 34 -26.48 -8.30 -27.71
N LYS A 35 -25.23 -8.28 -27.23
CA LYS A 35 -24.67 -9.35 -26.38
C LYS A 35 -25.05 -9.18 -24.91
N ILE A 36 -25.27 -7.94 -24.48
CA ILE A 36 -25.71 -7.55 -23.13
C ILE A 36 -26.71 -6.40 -23.24
N SER A 37 -27.52 -6.22 -22.21
CA SER A 37 -28.38 -5.03 -22.07
C SER A 37 -27.60 -3.79 -21.59
N GLU A 38 -28.15 -2.59 -21.75
CA GLU A 38 -27.57 -1.36 -21.19
C GLU A 38 -27.33 -1.48 -19.68
N GLN A 39 -28.31 -2.01 -18.96
CA GLN A 39 -28.26 -2.19 -17.51
C GLN A 39 -27.14 -3.16 -17.09
N GLU A 40 -26.87 -4.17 -17.90
CA GLU A 40 -25.76 -5.10 -17.72
C GLU A 40 -24.40 -4.49 -18.07
N GLY A 41 -24.35 -3.63 -19.09
CA GLY A 41 -23.15 -2.88 -19.46
C GLY A 41 -22.70 -1.92 -18.36
N GLU A 42 -23.62 -1.17 -17.76
CA GLU A 42 -23.31 -0.30 -16.63
C GLU A 42 -22.77 -1.09 -15.43
N LYS A 43 -23.40 -2.23 -15.10
CA LYS A 43 -22.91 -3.13 -14.05
C LYS A 43 -21.52 -3.68 -14.36
N LEU A 44 -21.24 -4.04 -15.62
CA LEU A 44 -19.93 -4.51 -16.04
C LEU A 44 -18.85 -3.45 -15.81
N VAL A 45 -19.12 -2.19 -16.19
CA VAL A 45 -18.19 -1.07 -15.98
C VAL A 45 -17.89 -0.89 -14.51
N GLN A 46 -18.92 -0.78 -13.67
CA GLN A 46 -18.77 -0.58 -12.23
C GLN A 46 -17.99 -1.72 -11.57
N GLU A 47 -18.34 -2.97 -11.85
CA GLU A 47 -17.66 -4.11 -11.24
C GLU A 47 -16.18 -4.22 -11.64
N MET A 48 -15.85 -3.97 -12.92
CA MET A 48 -14.46 -4.03 -13.38
C MET A 48 -13.61 -2.92 -12.76
N LEU A 49 -14.18 -1.72 -12.61
CA LEU A 49 -13.52 -0.60 -11.93
C LEU A 49 -13.28 -0.90 -10.45
N ASN A 50 -14.31 -1.34 -9.74
CA ASN A 50 -14.19 -1.69 -8.31
C ASN A 50 -13.15 -2.79 -8.11
N ARG A 51 -13.17 -3.83 -8.95
CA ARG A 51 -12.19 -4.93 -8.86
C ARG A 51 -10.77 -4.46 -9.15
N ALA A 52 -10.59 -3.51 -10.06
CA ALA A 52 -9.29 -2.92 -10.34
C ALA A 52 -8.77 -2.08 -9.16
N GLU A 53 -9.67 -1.38 -8.46
CA GLU A 53 -9.35 -0.59 -7.27
C GLU A 53 -9.00 -1.47 -6.06
N GLU A 54 -9.82 -2.48 -5.76
CA GLU A 54 -9.54 -3.49 -4.73
C GLU A 54 -8.19 -4.19 -4.97
N SER A 55 -7.91 -4.56 -6.22
CA SER A 55 -6.64 -5.20 -6.57
C SER A 55 -5.46 -4.26 -6.39
N ARG A 56 -5.60 -2.95 -6.68
CA ARG A 56 -4.56 -1.95 -6.45
C ARG A 56 -4.28 -1.77 -4.96
N GLU A 57 -5.33 -1.70 -4.14
CA GLU A 57 -5.19 -1.53 -2.69
C GLU A 57 -4.54 -2.76 -2.04
N SER A 58 -4.97 -3.96 -2.42
CA SER A 58 -4.35 -5.21 -1.95
C SER A 58 -2.87 -5.29 -2.32
N LEU A 59 -2.51 -4.93 -3.55
CA LEU A 59 -1.11 -4.89 -3.99
C LEU A 59 -0.29 -3.84 -3.24
N LYS A 60 -0.86 -2.66 -2.97
CA LYS A 60 -0.21 -1.61 -2.17
C LYS A 60 0.10 -2.12 -0.77
N SER A 61 -0.86 -2.72 -0.09
CA SER A 61 -0.68 -3.29 1.26
C SER A 61 0.37 -4.40 1.29
N GLN A 62 0.34 -5.32 0.32
CA GLN A 62 1.35 -6.37 0.19
C GLN A 62 2.74 -5.80 -0.06
N THR A 63 2.85 -4.78 -0.90
CA THR A 63 4.11 -4.11 -1.22
C THR A 63 4.67 -3.39 0.01
N GLU A 64 3.83 -2.65 0.74
CA GLU A 64 4.23 -1.99 1.99
C GLU A 64 4.73 -3.01 3.02
N SER A 65 4.02 -4.13 3.18
CA SER A 65 4.44 -5.22 4.07
C SER A 65 5.78 -5.84 3.65
N LEU A 66 5.96 -6.09 2.34
CA LEU A 66 7.19 -6.64 1.80
C LEU A 66 8.38 -5.69 2.00
N VAL A 67 8.17 -4.39 1.78
CA VAL A 67 9.18 -3.35 2.01
C VAL A 67 9.55 -3.28 3.50
N LYS A 68 8.56 -3.22 4.39
CA LYS A 68 8.81 -3.23 5.86
C LYS A 68 9.56 -4.48 6.30
N SER A 69 9.18 -5.66 5.80
CA SER A 69 9.88 -6.92 6.11
C SER A 69 11.32 -6.92 5.62
N THR A 70 11.57 -6.39 4.42
CA THR A 70 12.92 -6.27 3.85
C THR A 70 13.79 -5.32 4.68
N ILE A 71 13.29 -4.14 5.02
CA ILE A 71 13.98 -3.16 5.87
C ILE A 71 14.35 -3.78 7.22
N ALA A 72 13.41 -4.49 7.86
CA ALA A 72 13.66 -5.18 9.13
C ALA A 72 14.76 -6.26 9.00
N LYS A 73 14.76 -7.04 7.91
CA LYS A 73 15.80 -8.08 7.65
C LYS A 73 17.18 -7.48 7.40
N MET A 74 17.25 -6.27 6.85
CA MET A 74 18.51 -5.57 6.58
C MET A 74 19.07 -4.85 7.83
N HIS A 75 18.43 -4.99 9.00
CA HIS A 75 18.78 -4.27 10.23
C HIS A 75 18.82 -2.75 10.07
N LEU A 76 18.02 -2.22 9.14
CA LEU A 76 17.87 -0.79 8.93
C LEU A 76 16.80 -0.28 9.91
N VAL A 77 17.18 0.67 10.76
CA VAL A 77 16.26 1.37 11.67
C VAL A 77 15.45 2.42 10.93
N GLN A 78 14.18 2.60 11.30
CA GLN A 78 13.40 3.73 10.80
C GLN A 78 13.99 5.04 11.34
N ILE A 79 13.81 6.13 10.58
CA ILE A 79 14.30 7.45 10.99
C ILE A 79 13.61 7.85 12.30
N GLU A 80 12.33 7.54 12.47
CA GLU A 80 11.59 7.82 13.70
C GLU A 80 12.23 7.14 14.93
N ASP A 81 12.57 5.85 14.81
CA ASP A 81 13.24 5.09 15.89
C ASP A 81 14.61 5.67 16.23
N PHE A 82 15.36 6.11 15.21
CA PHE A 82 16.67 6.73 15.39
C PHE A 82 16.57 8.10 16.09
N GLU A 83 15.60 8.93 15.72
CA GLU A 83 15.36 10.22 16.36
C GLU A 83 14.90 10.06 17.81
N GLN A 84 14.04 9.08 18.08
CA GLN A 84 13.61 8.75 19.44
C GLN A 84 14.80 8.31 20.30
N LEU A 85 15.64 7.41 19.79
CA LEU A 85 16.85 6.98 20.50
C LEU A 85 17.80 8.15 20.74
N LYS A 86 17.96 9.05 19.76
CA LYS A 86 18.78 10.25 19.92
C LYS A 86 18.25 11.17 21.01
N ALA A 87 16.93 11.37 21.08
CA ALA A 87 16.31 12.18 22.12
C ALA A 87 16.51 11.56 23.52
N GLU A 88 16.32 10.24 23.66
CA GLU A 88 16.60 9.52 24.91
C GLU A 88 18.07 9.63 25.32
N VAL A 89 19.00 9.50 24.37
CA VAL A 89 20.45 9.67 24.63
C VAL A 89 20.77 11.08 25.13
N GLU A 90 20.19 12.11 24.51
CA GLU A 90 20.39 13.50 24.95
C GLU A 90 19.79 13.76 26.33
N GLN A 91 18.62 13.20 26.63
CA GLN A 91 18.01 13.29 27.96
C GLN A 91 18.89 12.62 29.02
N LEU A 92 19.35 11.39 28.77
CA LEU A 92 20.26 10.68 29.68
C LEU A 92 21.58 11.43 29.87
N ARG A 93 22.11 12.06 28.81
CA ARG A 93 23.31 12.91 28.91
C ARG A 93 23.07 14.12 29.81
N ALA A 94 21.91 14.77 29.68
CA ALA A 94 21.54 15.89 30.54
C ALA A 94 21.38 15.46 32.01
N GLU A 95 20.74 14.33 32.25
CA GLU A 95 20.58 13.75 33.60
C GLU A 95 21.93 13.40 34.22
N ILE A 96 22.83 12.73 33.48
CA ILE A 96 24.19 12.41 33.95
C ILE A 96 25.00 13.68 34.23
N ALA A 97 24.87 14.72 33.40
CA ALA A 97 25.55 15.99 33.62
C ALA A 97 25.03 16.75 34.85
N ALA A 98 23.76 16.57 35.20
CA ALA A 98 23.12 17.15 36.38
C ALA A 98 23.41 16.36 37.68
N LEU A 99 23.91 15.12 37.59
CA LEU A 99 24.32 14.37 38.76
C LEU A 99 25.58 15.00 39.39
N PRO A 100 25.61 15.21 40.72
CA PRO A 100 26.79 15.71 41.40
C PRO A 100 27.93 14.72 41.21
N LYS A 101 29.07 15.19 40.70
CA LYS A 101 30.29 14.39 40.59
C LYS A 101 30.60 13.83 41.97
N VAL A 102 30.64 12.51 42.09
CA VAL A 102 31.07 11.83 43.33
C VAL A 102 32.50 12.26 43.60
N ASP A 103 32.66 13.21 44.53
CA ASP A 103 33.94 13.71 44.99
C ASP A 103 34.75 12.52 45.54
N LYS A 104 35.76 12.11 44.77
CA LYS A 104 36.86 11.27 45.26
C LYS A 104 37.74 12.08 46.22
N LYS A 105 37.19 12.54 47.35
CA LYS A 105 37.92 13.13 48.47
C LYS A 105 37.41 12.55 49.79
N ALA A 106 37.61 11.26 49.98
CA ALA A 106 37.55 10.62 51.30
C ALA A 106 38.57 9.48 51.34
N LYS A 107 39.86 9.84 51.33
CA LYS A 107 40.99 9.03 51.82
C LYS A 107 42.26 9.89 51.76
N GLN A 108 42.36 10.82 52.72
CA GLN A 108 43.64 11.19 53.32
C GLN A 108 43.54 10.80 54.79
#